data_AF-A0A8T4ZGM5-F1
#
_entry.id   AF-A0A8T4ZGM5-F1
#
_cell.length_a   1.000
_cell.length_b   1.000
_cell.length_c   1.000
_cell.angle_alpha   90.00
_cell.angle_beta   90.00
_cell.angle_gamma   90.00
#
_symmetry.space_group_name_H-M   'P 1'
#
loop_
_entity.id
_entity.type
_entity.pdbx_description
1 polymer ?
#
loop_
_entity_poly.entity_id
_entity_poly.type
_entity_poly.pdbx_seq_one_letter_code
_entity_poly.pdbx_strand_id
1 'polypeptide(L)'
;RKFIEPKANRYFYVEDPVELLVTGVNETSTVKLPLHPDHIERGFREHVVKPDDSKVVLLIPKKDLGNIQTGGVVRLMGLFNVKIIRIDENRAAAQYYSRSLQEARALEAPFLHWVDSSSVEASVVMPDASVSRGKAEPDCLQLRVDDVIQFERFGFVRVDSVSPFIAYFAHQ
;
A
#
# COMPACT_ATOMS: atom_id res chain seq x y z
N ARG A 1 -18.37 11.94 1.63
CA ARG A 1 -17.29 12.79 1.10
C ARG A 1 -16.95 13.99 1.99
N LYS A 2 -17.66 15.14 1.94
CA LYS A 2 -17.31 16.38 2.69
C LYS A 2 -17.11 16.27 4.22
N PHE A 3 -17.71 15.29 4.89
CA PHE A 3 -17.61 15.13 6.36
C PHE A 3 -16.62 14.06 6.82
N ILE A 4 -16.21 13.13 5.94
CA ILE A 4 -15.37 11.97 6.30
C ILE A 4 -13.92 12.16 5.84
N GLU A 5 -13.71 12.75 4.66
CA GLU A 5 -12.37 13.05 4.11
C GLU A 5 -11.45 13.81 5.08
N PRO A 6 -11.89 14.83 5.84
CA PRO A 6 -10.98 15.57 6.74
C PRO A 6 -10.59 14.81 8.01
N LYS A 7 -11.24 13.67 8.32
CA LYS A 7 -11.14 13.02 9.63
C LYS A 7 -10.52 11.63 9.59
N ALA A 8 -10.53 10.94 8.46
CA ALA A 8 -10.08 9.56 8.41
C ALA A 8 -8.55 9.46 8.29
N ASN A 9 -7.93 8.72 9.21
CA ASN A 9 -6.53 8.34 9.04
C ASN A 9 -6.39 7.37 7.85
N ARG A 10 -5.26 7.46 7.15
CA ARG A 10 -4.97 6.74 5.91
C ARG A 10 -4.06 5.56 6.15
N TYR A 11 -4.45 4.44 5.57
CA TYR A 11 -3.72 3.20 5.68
C TYR A 11 -3.59 2.50 4.32
N PHE A 12 -2.66 1.55 4.21
CA PHE A 12 -2.55 0.63 3.08
C PHE A 12 -3.28 -0.67 3.35
N TYR A 13 -4.10 -1.06 2.37
CA TYR A 13 -4.72 -2.37 2.24
C TYR A 13 -4.55 -2.83 0.80
N VAL A 14 -3.88 -3.97 0.64
CA VAL A 14 -3.63 -4.62 -0.64
C VAL A 14 -4.62 -5.76 -0.80
N GLU A 15 -5.67 -5.53 -1.57
CA GLU A 15 -6.61 -6.56 -2.00
C GLU A 15 -5.96 -7.50 -3.03
N ASP A 16 -6.29 -8.80 -2.95
CA ASP A 16 -5.76 -9.84 -3.84
C ASP A 16 -4.24 -9.68 -4.09
N PRO A 17 -3.41 -9.83 -3.03
CA PRO A 17 -2.01 -9.46 -3.08
C PRO A 17 -1.21 -10.34 -4.03
N VAL A 18 -0.35 -9.70 -4.83
CA VAL A 18 0.66 -10.37 -5.65
C VAL A 18 2.06 -9.90 -5.25
N GLU A 19 3.02 -10.80 -5.42
CA GLU A 19 4.41 -10.52 -5.08
C GLU A 19 5.07 -9.58 -6.10
N LEU A 20 5.76 -8.56 -5.58
CA LEU A 20 6.68 -7.72 -6.31
C LEU A 20 8.09 -7.93 -5.75
N LEU A 21 8.93 -8.63 -6.52
CA LEU A 21 10.35 -8.76 -6.21
C LEU A 21 11.12 -7.57 -6.79
N VAL A 22 11.75 -6.77 -5.94
CA VAL A 22 12.61 -5.65 -6.34
C VAL A 22 14.08 -6.01 -6.10
N THR A 23 14.88 -5.94 -7.15
CA THR A 23 16.33 -6.19 -7.11
C THR A 23 17.14 -4.89 -7.09
N GLY A 24 18.38 -4.93 -6.62
CA GLY A 24 19.31 -3.79 -6.63
C GLY A 24 19.08 -2.78 -5.50
N VAL A 25 18.38 -3.17 -4.44
CA VAL A 25 18.14 -2.33 -3.26
C VAL A 25 19.21 -2.62 -2.23
N ASN A 26 20.18 -1.73 -2.07
CA ASN A 26 21.36 -1.97 -1.21
C ASN A 26 21.23 -1.35 0.20
N GLU A 27 20.20 -0.56 0.44
CA GLU A 27 20.04 0.19 1.69
C GLU A 27 18.69 -0.10 2.33
N THR A 28 18.67 -0.22 3.66
CA THR A 28 17.43 -0.20 4.43
C THR A 28 16.74 1.15 4.24
N SER A 29 15.43 1.11 3.99
CA SER A 29 14.62 2.31 3.81
C SER A 29 13.57 2.39 4.91
N THR A 30 13.56 3.51 5.64
CA THR A 30 12.49 3.84 6.59
C THR A 30 11.51 4.76 5.89
N VAL A 31 10.29 4.27 5.69
CA VAL A 31 9.20 4.98 5.02
C VAL A 31 8.31 5.59 6.08
N LYS A 32 8.28 6.93 6.14
CA LYS A 32 7.45 7.69 7.07
C LYS A 32 6.29 8.32 6.31
N LEU A 33 5.09 7.81 6.53
CA LEU A 33 3.87 8.26 5.84
C LEU A 33 2.97 8.99 6.85
N PRO A 34 2.49 10.20 6.54
CA PRO A 34 1.57 10.89 7.44
C PRO A 34 0.25 10.10 7.51
N LEU A 35 -0.34 10.04 8.70
CA LEU A 35 -1.68 9.45 8.86
C LEU A 35 -2.74 10.23 8.08
N HIS A 36 -2.52 11.53 7.83
CA HIS A 36 -3.37 12.33 6.97
C HIS A 36 -2.53 13.45 6.33
N PRO A 37 -2.61 13.68 5.01
CA PRO A 37 -1.75 14.65 4.32
C PRO A 37 -1.91 16.09 4.82
N ASP A 38 -3.15 16.48 5.14
CA ASP A 38 -3.46 17.85 5.61
C ASP A 38 -3.39 18.00 7.14
N HIS A 39 -3.14 16.92 7.88
CA HIS A 39 -3.18 16.89 9.35
C HIS A 39 -1.96 16.15 9.91
N ILE A 40 -0.77 16.76 9.72
CA ILE A 40 0.53 16.20 10.12
C ILE A 40 0.62 16.00 11.65
N GLU A 41 -0.12 16.81 12.42
CA GLU A 41 -0.21 16.72 13.88
C GLU A 41 -0.74 15.38 14.39
N ARG A 42 -1.41 14.60 13.52
CA ARG A 42 -1.92 13.27 13.85
C ARG A 42 -0.83 12.21 13.92
N GLY A 43 0.37 12.54 13.47
CA GLY A 43 1.50 11.63 13.45
C GLY A 43 1.64 10.86 12.15
N PHE A 44 2.47 9.83 12.21
CA PHE A 44 2.94 9.11 11.04
C PHE A 44 2.90 7.60 11.31
N ARG A 45 2.67 6.84 10.24
CA ARG A 45 2.93 5.41 10.16
C ARG A 45 4.33 5.20 9.58
N GLU A 46 5.11 4.30 10.16
CA GLU A 46 6.50 4.06 9.79
C GLU A 46 6.72 2.59 9.40
N HIS A 47 7.26 2.38 8.20
CA HIS A 47 7.60 1.06 7.67
C HIS A 47 9.09 0.93 7.45
N VAL A 48 9.69 -0.15 7.94
CA VAL A 48 11.12 -0.40 7.78
C VAL A 48 11.34 -1.53 6.77
N VAL A 49 11.69 -1.15 5.55
CA VAL A 49 11.96 -2.07 4.45
C VAL A 49 13.44 -2.40 4.42
N LYS A 50 13.79 -3.62 4.82
CA LYS A 50 15.16 -4.12 4.83
C LYS A 50 15.40 -5.01 3.62
N PRO A 51 16.43 -4.74 2.80
CA PRO A 51 16.79 -5.67 1.75
C PRO A 51 17.46 -6.93 2.32
N ASP A 52 17.20 -8.06 1.68
CA ASP A 52 17.91 -9.33 1.85
C ASP A 52 18.63 -9.65 0.54
N ASP A 53 19.96 -9.80 0.57
CA ASP A 53 20.79 -10.02 -0.64
C ASP A 53 20.46 -9.04 -1.80
N SER A 54 20.44 -7.75 -1.48
CA SER A 54 20.07 -6.66 -2.41
C SER A 54 18.67 -6.78 -3.03
N LYS A 55 17.76 -7.54 -2.40
CA LYS A 55 16.39 -7.76 -2.84
C LYS A 55 15.40 -7.33 -1.78
N VAL A 56 14.25 -6.84 -2.21
CA VAL A 56 13.10 -6.56 -1.36
C VAL A 56 11.89 -7.26 -1.96
N VAL A 57 11.09 -7.91 -1.12
CA VAL A 57 9.81 -8.50 -1.50
C VAL A 57 8.69 -7.68 -0.89
N LEU A 58 7.80 -7.16 -1.73
CA LEU A 58 6.61 -6.43 -1.33
C LEU A 58 5.36 -7.10 -1.91
N LEU A 59 4.20 -6.81 -1.35
CA LEU A 59 2.91 -7.17 -1.91
C LEU A 59 2.25 -5.92 -2.48
N ILE A 60 1.73 -6.03 -3.70
CA ILE A 60 0.95 -4.99 -4.39
C ILE A 60 -0.39 -5.55 -4.84
N PRO A 61 -1.40 -4.72 -5.15
CA PRO A 61 -2.70 -5.22 -5.59
C PRO A 61 -2.60 -5.90 -6.96
N LYS A 62 -3.21 -7.08 -7.13
CA LYS A 62 -3.22 -7.74 -8.45
C LYS A 62 -3.78 -6.86 -9.56
N LYS A 63 -4.81 -6.07 -9.26
CA LYS A 63 -5.42 -5.12 -10.21
C LYS A 63 -4.42 -4.11 -10.77
N ASP A 64 -3.36 -3.79 -10.04
CA ASP A 64 -2.34 -2.84 -10.48
C ASP A 64 -1.39 -3.44 -11.51
N LEU A 65 -1.32 -4.79 -11.65
CA LEU A 65 -0.56 -5.43 -12.73
C LEU A 65 -1.07 -5.03 -14.12
N GLY A 66 -2.38 -4.79 -14.26
CA GLY A 66 -2.98 -4.32 -15.52
C GLY A 66 -2.66 -2.86 -15.86
N ASN A 67 -2.15 -2.09 -14.89
CA ASN A 67 -1.84 -0.66 -15.03
C ASN A 67 -0.33 -0.40 -15.17
N ILE A 68 0.49 -1.44 -15.23
CA ILE A 68 1.94 -1.35 -15.36
C ILE A 68 2.39 -2.12 -16.60
N GLN A 69 3.58 -1.78 -17.10
CA GLN A 69 4.13 -2.38 -18.31
C GLN A 69 5.61 -2.68 -18.11
N THR A 70 6.06 -3.79 -18.70
CA THR A 70 7.49 -4.14 -18.75
C THR A 70 8.30 -3.01 -19.38
N GLY A 71 9.40 -2.63 -18.75
CA GLY A 71 10.23 -1.47 -19.11
C GLY A 71 9.76 -0.14 -18.54
N GLY A 72 8.51 -0.04 -18.07
CA GLY A 72 7.96 1.14 -17.42
C GLY A 72 8.52 1.37 -16.02
N VAL A 73 8.50 2.63 -15.56
CA VAL A 73 8.88 3.02 -14.21
C VAL A 73 7.63 3.26 -13.37
N VAL A 74 7.62 2.77 -12.13
CA VAL A 74 6.53 2.97 -11.16
C VAL A 74 7.09 3.48 -9.85
N ARG A 75 6.30 4.26 -9.10
CA ARG A 75 6.64 4.78 -7.78
C ARG A 75 5.98 3.93 -6.70
N LEU A 76 6.77 3.28 -5.85
CA LEU A 76 6.26 2.61 -4.64
C LEU A 76 6.03 3.67 -3.56
N MET A 77 4.78 3.99 -3.22
CA MET A 77 4.42 5.12 -2.36
C MET A 77 5.29 5.22 -1.10
N GLY A 78 5.87 6.39 -0.86
CA GLY A 78 6.77 6.65 0.28
C GLY A 78 8.18 6.03 0.19
N LEU A 79 8.41 5.07 -0.71
CA LEU A 79 9.65 4.29 -0.79
C LEU A 79 10.59 4.80 -1.91
N PHE A 80 10.77 4.05 -3.01
CA PHE A 80 11.55 4.45 -4.19
C PHE A 80 10.82 4.16 -5.53
N ASN A 81 11.46 4.53 -6.64
CA ASN A 81 11.06 4.20 -8.00
C ASN A 81 11.67 2.87 -8.42
N VAL A 82 10.92 2.07 -9.16
CA VAL A 82 11.39 0.81 -9.72
C VAL A 82 11.04 0.72 -11.20
N LYS A 83 11.92 0.11 -11.98
CA LYS A 83 11.68 -0.24 -13.37
C LYS A 83 11.15 -1.67 -13.44
N ILE A 84 9.97 -1.86 -14.03
CA ILE A 84 9.38 -3.19 -14.19
C ILE A 84 10.19 -3.98 -15.20
N ILE A 85 10.67 -5.16 -14.80
CA ILE A 85 11.49 -6.05 -15.64
C ILE A 85 10.66 -7.21 -16.19
N ARG A 86 9.68 -7.67 -15.42
CA ARG A 86 8.81 -8.78 -15.80
C ARG A 86 7.46 -8.68 -15.10
N ILE A 87 6.40 -9.07 -15.79
CA ILE A 87 5.05 -9.25 -15.25
C ILE A 87 4.61 -10.67 -15.61
N ASP A 88 4.19 -11.43 -14.61
CA ASP A 88 3.50 -12.72 -14.76
C ASP A 88 2.06 -12.57 -14.23
N GLU A 89 1.25 -13.63 -14.34
CA GLU A 89 -0.16 -13.61 -13.91
C GLU A 89 -0.37 -13.24 -12.44
N ASN A 90 0.52 -13.69 -11.55
CA ASN A 90 0.39 -13.54 -10.09
C ASN A 90 1.64 -12.96 -9.41
N ARG A 91 2.54 -12.33 -10.17
CA ARG A 91 3.75 -11.70 -9.63
C ARG A 91 4.38 -10.72 -10.63
N ALA A 92 5.22 -9.83 -10.13
CA ALA A 92 6.06 -8.97 -10.94
C ALA A 92 7.50 -8.96 -10.39
N ALA A 93 8.44 -8.70 -11.28
CA ALA A 93 9.83 -8.42 -10.91
C ALA A 93 10.23 -7.04 -11.41
N ALA A 94 10.95 -6.32 -10.58
CA ALA A 94 11.42 -4.98 -10.85
C ALA A 94 12.88 -4.80 -10.40
N GLN A 95 13.50 -3.75 -10.93
CA GLN A 95 14.82 -3.30 -10.52
C GLN A 95 14.69 -1.91 -9.91
N TYR A 96 15.42 -1.67 -8.83
CA TYR A 96 15.58 -0.34 -8.28
C TYR A 96 16.01 0.64 -9.40
N TYR A 97 15.32 1.77 -9.49
CA TYR A 97 15.57 2.79 -10.51
C TYR A 97 16.16 4.05 -9.87
N SER A 98 15.43 4.67 -8.94
CA SER A 98 15.88 5.88 -8.25
C SER A 98 15.01 6.18 -7.03
N ARG A 99 15.35 7.20 -6.22
CA ARG A 99 14.53 7.64 -5.07
C ARG A 99 13.71 8.91 -5.33
N SER A 100 13.98 9.62 -6.41
CA SER A 100 13.47 10.98 -6.61
C SER A 100 11.97 10.99 -6.89
N LEU A 101 11.20 11.70 -6.04
CA LEU A 101 9.78 11.97 -6.30
C LEU A 101 9.59 12.86 -7.53
N GLN A 102 10.51 13.81 -7.77
CA GLN A 102 10.43 14.68 -8.95
C GLN A 102 10.60 13.87 -10.23
N GLU A 103 11.52 12.90 -10.24
CA GLU A 103 11.73 12.04 -11.41
C GLU A 103 10.52 11.16 -11.68
N ALA A 104 9.89 10.60 -10.64
CA ALA A 104 8.64 9.85 -10.79
C ALA A 104 7.54 10.70 -11.44
N ARG A 105 7.41 11.97 -11.04
CA ARG A 105 6.44 12.91 -11.61
C ARG A 105 6.78 13.27 -13.05
N ALA A 106 8.05 13.51 -13.36
CA ALA A 106 8.51 13.83 -14.71
C ALA A 106 8.28 12.68 -15.70
N LEU A 107 8.37 11.43 -15.22
CA LEU A 107 8.08 10.22 -15.99
C LEU A 107 6.59 9.85 -16.02
N GLU A 108 5.73 10.64 -15.36
CA GLU A 108 4.31 10.32 -15.15
C GLU A 108 4.10 8.89 -14.58
N ALA A 109 5.04 8.45 -13.75
CA ALA A 109 5.08 7.09 -13.23
C ALA A 109 3.86 6.84 -12.31
N PRO A 110 3.14 5.72 -12.47
CA PRO A 110 2.02 5.39 -11.60
C PRO A 110 2.49 5.11 -10.17
N PHE A 111 1.65 5.48 -9.20
CA PHE A 111 1.94 5.33 -7.78
C PHE A 111 1.27 4.07 -7.25
N LEU A 112 2.07 3.12 -6.77
CA LEU A 112 1.61 1.85 -6.20
C LEU A 112 1.69 1.90 -4.68
N HIS A 113 0.57 1.61 -4.01
CA HIS A 113 0.62 1.26 -2.59
C HIS A 113 1.05 -0.19 -2.46
N TRP A 114 1.62 -0.51 -1.32
CA TRP A 114 2.26 -1.79 -1.07
C TRP A 114 2.20 -2.10 0.41
N VAL A 115 2.43 -3.36 0.76
CA VAL A 115 2.71 -3.79 2.13
C VAL A 115 3.91 -4.73 2.12
N ASP A 116 4.65 -4.80 3.23
CA ASP A 116 5.81 -5.68 3.37
C ASP A 116 5.48 -6.97 4.16
N SER A 117 6.51 -7.72 4.52
CA SER A 117 6.40 -8.97 5.26
C SER A 117 5.81 -8.83 6.66
N SER A 118 5.74 -7.62 7.23
CA SER A 118 5.10 -7.36 8.53
C SER A 118 3.57 -7.22 8.44
N SER A 119 3.02 -7.26 7.22
CA SER A 119 1.59 -7.10 6.97
C SER A 119 0.72 -8.15 7.63
N VAL A 120 -0.52 -7.75 7.94
CA VAL A 120 -1.51 -8.58 8.63
C VAL A 120 -2.63 -8.98 7.68
N GLU A 121 -3.22 -10.15 7.91
CA GLU A 121 -4.42 -10.57 7.18
C GLU A 121 -5.57 -9.60 7.44
N ALA A 122 -6.25 -9.17 6.37
CA ALA A 122 -7.34 -8.21 6.44
C ALA A 122 -8.49 -8.62 5.52
N SER A 123 -9.71 -8.52 6.04
CA SER A 123 -10.94 -8.73 5.27
C SER A 123 -11.80 -7.47 5.27
N VAL A 124 -12.32 -7.09 4.11
CA VAL A 124 -13.28 -6.00 3.98
C VAL A 124 -14.59 -6.54 3.44
N VAL A 125 -15.66 -6.36 4.21
CA VAL A 125 -17.03 -6.70 3.81
C VAL A 125 -17.57 -5.58 2.92
N MET A 126 -17.94 -5.92 1.70
CA MET A 126 -18.43 -4.99 0.68
C MET A 126 -19.95 -4.79 0.79
N PRO A 127 -20.52 -3.74 0.18
CA PRO A 127 -21.97 -3.47 0.28
C PRO A 127 -22.86 -4.55 -0.32
N ASP A 128 -22.34 -5.34 -1.26
CA ASP A 128 -23.00 -6.50 -1.86
C ASP A 128 -22.83 -7.80 -1.04
N ALA A 129 -22.34 -7.68 0.19
CA ALA A 129 -22.00 -8.78 1.09
C ALA A 129 -20.86 -9.70 0.61
N SER A 130 -20.16 -9.35 -0.47
CA SER A 130 -18.91 -10.01 -0.83
C SER A 130 -17.79 -9.64 0.16
N VAL A 131 -16.75 -10.47 0.22
CA VAL A 131 -15.60 -10.24 1.11
C VAL A 131 -14.35 -10.08 0.27
N SER A 132 -13.79 -8.87 0.26
CA SER A 132 -12.45 -8.60 -0.24
C SER A 132 -11.44 -9.10 0.78
N ARG A 133 -10.50 -9.93 0.33
CA ARG A 133 -9.42 -10.48 1.17
C ARG A 133 -8.08 -9.93 0.71
N GLY A 134 -7.20 -9.64 1.68
CA GLY A 134 -5.92 -9.04 1.37
C GLY A 134 -5.06 -8.85 2.60
N LYS A 135 -4.07 -7.98 2.45
CA LYS A 135 -3.09 -7.67 3.49
C LYS A 135 -3.16 -6.19 3.84
N ALA A 136 -3.20 -5.87 5.11
CA ALA A 136 -3.12 -4.50 5.59
C ALA A 136 -1.79 -4.25 6.32
N GLU A 137 -1.42 -2.98 6.44
CA GLU A 137 -0.26 -2.61 7.25
C GLU A 137 -0.49 -2.91 8.75
N PRO A 138 0.56 -3.24 9.52
CA PRO A 138 0.43 -3.68 10.91
C PRO A 138 -0.17 -2.61 11.84
N ASP A 139 -0.02 -1.32 11.53
CA ASP A 139 -0.65 -0.23 12.30
C ASP A 139 -2.17 -0.33 12.37
N CYS A 140 -2.80 -1.07 11.44
CA CYS A 140 -4.24 -1.35 11.48
C CYS A 140 -4.66 -2.11 12.76
N LEU A 141 -3.76 -2.87 13.40
CA LEU A 141 -4.05 -3.57 14.66
C LEU A 141 -4.13 -2.63 15.87
N GLN A 142 -3.66 -1.38 15.74
CA GLN A 142 -3.71 -0.37 16.80
C GLN A 142 -5.00 0.49 16.74
N LEU A 143 -5.83 0.27 15.72
CA LEU A 143 -7.11 0.94 15.57
C LEU A 143 -8.13 0.47 16.62
N ARG A 144 -9.24 1.18 16.72
CA ARG A 144 -10.37 0.83 17.57
C ARG A 144 -11.54 0.38 16.72
N VAL A 145 -12.36 -0.51 17.29
CA VAL A 145 -13.67 -0.80 16.73
C VAL A 145 -14.44 0.51 16.56
N ASP A 146 -15.18 0.61 15.44
CA ASP A 146 -15.89 1.80 14.97
C ASP A 146 -15.03 2.95 14.42
N ASP A 147 -13.70 2.83 14.40
CA ASP A 147 -12.86 3.80 13.69
C ASP A 147 -13.21 3.81 12.20
N VAL A 148 -13.37 5.00 11.65
CA VAL A 148 -13.54 5.22 10.21
C VAL A 148 -12.20 5.66 9.62
N ILE A 149 -11.62 4.80 8.79
CA ILE A 149 -10.32 5.02 8.15
C ILE A 149 -10.47 5.04 6.63
N GLN A 150 -9.42 5.47 5.95
CA GLN A 150 -9.32 5.40 4.49
C GLN A 150 -8.20 4.43 4.09
N PHE A 151 -8.55 3.37 3.38
CA PHE A 151 -7.56 2.60 2.64
C PHE A 151 -7.23 3.32 1.33
N GLU A 152 -5.97 3.76 1.20
CA GLU A 152 -5.52 4.52 0.04
C GLU A 152 -5.72 3.69 -1.25
N ARG A 153 -6.32 4.31 -2.28
CA ARG A 153 -6.64 3.67 -3.57
C ARG A 153 -7.62 2.47 -3.48
N PHE A 154 -8.30 2.30 -2.35
CA PHE A 154 -9.36 1.31 -2.16
C PHE A 154 -10.68 1.98 -1.74
N GLY A 155 -10.70 2.70 -0.61
CA GLY A 155 -11.90 3.41 -0.13
C GLY A 155 -11.93 3.58 1.38
N PHE A 156 -12.99 4.21 1.88
CA PHE A 156 -13.26 4.37 3.30
C PHE A 156 -13.91 3.12 3.88
N VAL A 157 -13.48 2.74 5.08
CA VAL A 157 -14.01 1.59 5.81
C VAL A 157 -14.25 1.92 7.28
N ARG A 158 -15.20 1.21 7.91
CA ARG A 158 -15.37 1.19 9.37
C ARG A 158 -14.75 -0.08 9.92
N VAL A 159 -13.88 0.04 10.92
CA VAL A 159 -13.28 -1.11 11.61
C VAL A 159 -14.34 -1.83 12.45
N ASP A 160 -14.45 -3.14 12.28
CA ASP A 160 -15.39 -4.00 13.00
C ASP A 160 -14.68 -4.91 14.01
N SER A 161 -13.51 -5.41 13.64
CA SER A 161 -12.62 -6.18 14.51
C SER A 161 -11.17 -5.90 14.15
N VAL A 162 -10.28 -5.91 15.14
CA VAL A 162 -8.83 -5.73 14.94
C VAL A 162 -8.04 -7.03 15.03
N SER A 163 -8.61 -8.12 15.58
CA SER A 163 -7.96 -9.43 15.60
C SER A 163 -9.00 -10.56 15.55
N PRO A 164 -9.25 -11.17 14.38
CA PRO A 164 -8.69 -10.82 13.06
C PRO A 164 -9.13 -9.42 12.59
N PHE A 165 -8.37 -8.80 11.68
CA PHE A 165 -8.73 -7.49 11.14
C PHE A 165 -9.88 -7.61 10.14
N ILE A 166 -11.03 -7.03 10.48
CA ILE A 166 -12.25 -7.00 9.67
C ILE A 166 -12.77 -5.57 9.63
N ALA A 167 -13.11 -5.09 8.44
CA ALA A 167 -13.73 -3.80 8.25
C ALA A 167 -14.93 -3.89 7.29
N TYR A 168 -15.85 -2.92 7.37
CA TYR A 168 -16.97 -2.78 6.45
C TYR A 168 -16.71 -1.61 5.51
N PHE A 169 -16.89 -1.83 4.21
CA PHE A 169 -16.78 -0.79 3.21
C PHE A 169 -17.88 0.26 3.40
N ALA A 170 -17.49 1.54 3.40
CA ALA A 170 -18.42 2.65 3.51
C ALA A 170 -18.64 3.32 2.16
N HIS A 171 -17.58 3.83 1.53
CA HIS A 171 -17.64 4.49 0.22
C HIS A 171 -16.25 4.65 -0.39
N GLN A 172 -16.19 4.89 -1.70
CA GLN A 172 -14.95 5.22 -2.41
C GLN A 172 -14.67 6.73 -2.42
#